data_AF-A0AAC9M2Q5-F1
#
_entry.id   AF-A0AAC9M2Q5-F1
#
_cell.length_a   1.000
_cell.length_b   1.000
_cell.length_c   1.000
_cell.angle_alpha   90.00
_cell.angle_beta   90.00
_cell.angle_gamma   90.00
#
_symmetry.space_group_name_H-M   'P 1'
#
loop_
_entity.id
_entity.type
_entity.pdbx_description
1 polymer ?
#
loop_
_entity_poly.entity_id
_entity_poly.type
_entity_poly.pdbx_seq_one_letter_code
_entity_poly.pdbx_strand_id
1 'polypeptide(L)'
;MKTVQIEFSKYELVNFLWPELIEDYGFDKARKIVSQAIDLQKMNGTKNSTMPIIFSGTGGLALIPIQMLEKENFEINYKDNQVLIFNLKRKSFQILNEAN
;
A
#
# COMPACT_ATOMS: atom_id res chain seq x y z
N MET A 1 -17.41 -8.30 -3.40
CA MET A 1 -16.14 -7.84 -2.80
C MET A 1 -16.46 -7.25 -1.44
N LYS A 2 -15.67 -7.56 -0.40
CA LYS A 2 -15.86 -6.92 0.92
C LYS A 2 -15.27 -5.52 0.86
N THR A 3 -16.03 -4.52 1.28
CA THR A 3 -15.57 -3.14 1.39
C THR A 3 -14.88 -2.94 2.73
N VAL A 4 -13.64 -2.45 2.71
CA VAL A 4 -12.93 -2.03 3.92
C VAL A 4 -12.95 -0.51 3.95
N GLN A 5 -13.44 0.08 5.04
CA GLN A 5 -13.33 1.52 5.28
C GLN A 5 -12.08 1.77 6.11
N ILE A 6 -11.14 2.52 5.54
CA ILE A 6 -9.90 2.97 6.21
C ILE A 6 -9.96 4.49 6.28
N GLU A 7 -9.81 5.03 7.48
CA GLU A 7 -9.73 6.46 7.74
C GLU A 7 -8.26 6.82 7.96
N PHE A 8 -7.57 7.23 6.89
CA PHE A 8 -6.11 7.38 6.89
C PHE A 8 -5.62 8.50 7.82
N SER A 9 -6.44 9.50 8.16
CA SER A 9 -6.14 10.50 9.20
C SER A 9 -5.83 9.90 10.58
N LYS A 10 -6.26 8.66 10.86
CA LYS A 10 -5.96 7.96 12.12
C LYS A 10 -4.62 7.22 12.12
N TYR A 11 -3.86 7.34 11.02
CA TYR A 11 -2.61 6.61 10.81
C TYR A 11 -1.49 7.56 10.45
N GLU A 12 -0.27 7.22 10.87
CA GLU A 12 0.92 8.01 10.57
C GLU A 12 1.55 7.57 9.25
N LEU A 13 1.94 8.55 8.42
CA LEU A 13 2.79 8.31 7.26
C LEU A 13 4.23 8.09 7.72
N VAL A 14 4.79 6.92 7.42
CA VAL A 14 6.11 6.48 7.90
C VAL A 14 6.98 5.90 6.78
N ASN A 15 8.24 5.63 7.09
CA ASN A 15 9.22 5.06 6.14
C ASN A 15 9.80 3.70 6.58
N PHE A 16 9.35 3.14 7.73
CA PHE A 16 9.91 1.92 8.32
C PHE A 16 9.14 0.63 7.99
N LEU A 17 7.96 0.69 7.38
CA LEU A 17 7.13 -0.49 7.13
C LEU A 17 7.70 -1.41 6.05
N TRP A 18 8.40 -0.88 5.05
CA TRP A 18 9.09 -1.72 4.06
C TRP A 18 10.24 -2.52 4.70
N PRO A 19 11.16 -1.91 5.47
CA PRO A 19 12.12 -2.65 6.29
C PRO A 19 11.46 -3.70 7.18
N GLU A 20 10.39 -3.35 7.92
CA GLU A 20 9.66 -4.27 8.80
C GLU A 20 9.06 -5.46 8.00
N LEU A 21 8.51 -5.21 6.81
CA LEU A 21 7.99 -6.27 5.94
C LEU A 21 9.09 -7.23 5.48
N ILE A 22 10.30 -6.73 5.21
CA ILE A 22 11.45 -7.57 4.87
C ILE A 22 11.88 -8.40 6.08
N GLU A 23 11.92 -7.81 7.28
CA GLU A 23 12.26 -8.52 8.51
C GLU A 23 11.27 -9.65 8.82
N ASP A 24 9.97 -9.41 8.63
CA ASP A 24 8.90 -10.37 8.94
C ASP A 24 8.82 -11.54 7.94
N TYR A 25 9.03 -11.27 6.65
CA TYR A 25 8.78 -12.25 5.57
C TYR A 25 10.03 -12.73 4.83
N GLY A 26 11.15 -12.03 4.98
CA GLY A 26 12.33 -12.16 4.13
C GLY A 26 12.19 -11.40 2.80
N PHE A 27 13.34 -10.94 2.27
CA PHE A 27 13.39 -10.06 1.10
C PHE A 27 12.65 -10.61 -0.13
N ASP A 28 12.89 -11.88 -0.49
CA ASP A 28 12.27 -12.50 -1.67
C ASP A 28 10.75 -12.54 -1.57
N LYS A 29 10.23 -12.80 -0.37
CA LYS A 29 8.79 -12.88 -0.13
C LYS A 29 8.17 -11.49 -0.09
N ALA A 30 8.80 -10.53 0.58
CA ALA A 30 8.38 -9.12 0.59
C ALA A 30 8.30 -8.55 -0.84
N ARG A 31 9.32 -8.82 -1.67
CA ARG A 31 9.35 -8.45 -3.09
C ARG A 31 8.22 -9.10 -3.88
N LYS A 32 7.95 -10.40 -3.67
CA LYS A 32 6.83 -11.09 -4.33
C LYS A 32 5.47 -10.49 -3.94
N ILE A 33 5.28 -10.10 -2.68
CA ILE A 33 4.05 -9.44 -2.23
C ILE A 33 3.86 -8.10 -2.96
N VAL A 34 4.92 -7.28 -3.06
CA VAL A 34 4.89 -6.02 -3.81
C VAL A 34 4.55 -6.24 -5.29
N SER A 35 5.21 -7.20 -5.94
CA SER A 35 4.92 -7.56 -7.34
C SER A 35 3.47 -8.00 -7.53
N GLN A 36 2.92 -8.83 -6.64
CA GLN A 36 1.53 -9.26 -6.69
C GLN A 36 0.55 -8.09 -6.47
N ALA A 37 0.89 -7.13 -5.61
CA ALA A 37 0.09 -5.92 -5.41
C ALA A 37 0.05 -5.05 -6.67
N ILE A 38 1.17 -4.92 -7.37
CA ILE A 38 1.27 -4.21 -8.65
C ILE A 38 0.49 -4.95 -9.75
N ASP A 39 0.61 -6.27 -9.82
CA ASP A 39 -0.14 -7.08 -10.78
C ASP A 39 -1.65 -6.97 -10.52
N LEU A 40 -2.08 -6.94 -9.24
CA LEU A 40 -3.47 -6.68 -8.88
C LEU A 40 -3.96 -5.33 -9.41
N GLN A 41 -3.15 -4.27 -9.30
CA GLN A 41 -3.47 -2.96 -9.88
C GLN A 41 -3.56 -3.00 -11.41
N LYS A 42 -2.68 -3.76 -12.09
CA LYS A 42 -2.73 -3.91 -13.55
C LYS A 42 -3.96 -4.68 -14.02
N MET A 43 -4.36 -5.71 -13.29
CA MET A 43 -5.48 -6.59 -13.66
C MET A 43 -6.84 -5.99 -13.34
N ASN A 44 -6.98 -5.36 -12.17
CA ASN A 44 -8.27 -4.96 -11.61
C ASN A 44 -8.37 -3.47 -11.26
N GLY A 45 -7.24 -2.74 -11.30
CA GLY A 45 -7.19 -1.33 -10.96
C GLY A 45 -7.54 -0.42 -12.14
N THR A 46 -7.78 0.84 -11.83
CA THR A 46 -7.92 1.92 -12.81
C THR A 46 -6.75 2.88 -12.64
N LYS A 47 -6.03 3.15 -13.74
CA LYS A 47 -4.85 4.04 -13.72
C LYS A 47 -5.21 5.39 -13.11
N ASN A 48 -4.34 5.90 -12.24
CA ASN A 48 -4.50 7.17 -11.52
C ASN A 48 -5.80 7.30 -10.68
N SER A 49 -6.56 6.22 -10.50
CA SER A 49 -7.80 6.24 -9.71
C SER A 49 -7.77 5.25 -8.54
N THR A 50 -7.04 4.14 -8.68
CA THR A 50 -6.84 3.16 -7.62
C THR A 50 -5.36 2.99 -7.29
N MET A 51 -5.08 2.63 -6.05
CA MET A 51 -3.76 2.26 -5.56
C MET A 51 -3.84 0.89 -4.88
N PRO A 52 -2.87 0.00 -5.12
CA PRO A 52 -2.78 -1.26 -4.39
C PRO A 52 -2.30 -1.02 -2.95
N ILE A 53 -2.94 -1.73 -2.01
CA ILE A 53 -2.60 -1.73 -0.59
C ILE A 53 -2.11 -3.13 -0.17
N ILE A 54 -1.04 -3.16 0.62
CA ILE A 54 -0.44 -4.34 1.24
C ILE A 54 -0.70 -4.26 2.74
N PHE A 55 -1.39 -5.25 3.31
CA PHE A 55 -1.54 -5.40 4.75
C PHE A 55 -0.31 -6.08 5.33
N SER A 56 0.64 -5.31 5.84
CA SER A 56 1.93 -5.81 6.35
C SER A 56 1.82 -6.90 7.41
N GLY A 57 0.77 -6.92 8.23
CA GLY A 57 0.57 -7.96 9.24
C GLY A 57 0.14 -9.34 8.69
N THR A 58 -0.30 -9.41 7.42
CA THR A 58 -0.81 -10.67 6.82
C THR A 58 -0.28 -10.95 5.42
N GLY A 59 0.34 -9.98 4.76
CA GLY A 59 0.64 -10.01 3.32
C GLY A 59 -0.61 -9.92 2.44
N GLY A 60 -1.78 -9.64 3.01
CA GLY A 60 -3.02 -9.48 2.26
C GLY A 60 -2.96 -8.28 1.31
N LEU A 61 -3.72 -8.34 0.22
CA LEU A 61 -3.74 -7.32 -0.83
C LEU A 61 -5.16 -6.79 -1.06
N ALA A 62 -5.28 -5.51 -1.37
CA ALA A 62 -6.53 -4.93 -1.88
C ALA A 62 -6.24 -3.75 -2.82
N LEU A 63 -7.30 -3.18 -3.39
CA LEU A 63 -7.27 -1.93 -4.14
C LEU A 63 -8.10 -0.89 -3.39
N ILE A 64 -7.56 0.32 -3.25
CA ILE A 64 -8.25 1.45 -2.65
C ILE A 64 -8.37 2.60 -3.67
N PRO A 65 -9.46 3.39 -3.64
CA PRO A 65 -9.53 4.64 -4.39
C PRO A 65 -8.47 5.63 -3.89
N ILE A 66 -7.74 6.24 -4.81
CA ILE A 66 -6.72 7.25 -4.52
C ILE A 66 -7.29 8.46 -3.76
N GLN A 67 -8.53 8.84 -4.07
CA GLN A 67 -9.28 9.91 -3.40
C GLN A 67 -9.41 9.73 -1.88
N MET A 68 -9.26 8.51 -1.36
CA MET A 68 -9.24 8.27 0.09
C MET A 68 -8.01 8.88 0.78
N LEU A 69 -6.90 9.06 0.05
CA LEU A 69 -5.67 9.65 0.55
C LEU A 69 -5.65 11.17 0.35
N GLU A 70 -6.19 11.67 -0.77
CA GLU A 70 -6.24 13.11 -1.06
C GLU A 70 -7.11 13.87 -0.07
N LYS A 71 -8.21 13.28 0.38
CA LYS A 71 -9.10 13.86 1.41
C LYS A 71 -8.39 14.15 2.74
N GLU A 72 -7.24 13.52 2.94
CA GLU A 72 -6.48 13.57 4.19
C GLU A 72 -5.24 14.48 4.05
N ASN A 73 -5.17 15.31 3.00
CA ASN A 73 -4.11 16.30 2.73
C ASN A 73 -2.69 15.72 2.63
N PHE A 74 -2.54 14.44 2.25
CA PHE A 74 -1.23 13.90 1.92
C PHE A 74 -0.81 14.39 0.52
N GLU A 75 0.30 15.13 0.42
CA GLU A 75 0.93 15.46 -0.85
C GLU A 75 1.58 14.20 -1.45
N ILE A 76 0.76 13.37 -2.10
CA ILE A 76 1.23 12.15 -2.74
C ILE A 76 1.47 12.43 -4.21
N ASN A 77 2.74 12.43 -4.60
CA ASN A 77 3.10 12.38 -6.02
C ASN A 77 2.82 10.98 -6.56
N TYR A 78 1.67 10.81 -7.20
CA TYR A 78 1.28 9.53 -7.79
C TYR A 78 2.24 9.15 -8.92
N LYS A 79 2.83 7.96 -8.80
CA LYS A 79 3.71 7.38 -9.81
C LYS A 79 3.18 6.01 -10.24
N ASP A 80 3.52 5.62 -11.46
CA ASP A 80 3.35 4.24 -11.88
C ASP A 80 4.15 3.32 -10.93
N ASN A 81 3.62 2.11 -10.65
CA ASN A 81 4.21 1.12 -9.73
C ASN A 81 4.36 1.57 -8.25
N GLN A 82 3.43 2.40 -7.77
CA GLN A 82 3.28 2.68 -6.33
C GLN A 82 2.44 1.62 -5.60
N VAL A 83 2.85 1.30 -4.37
CA VAL A 83 2.08 0.48 -3.43
C VAL A 83 2.00 1.16 -2.07
N LEU A 84 0.84 1.04 -1.40
CA LEU A 84 0.66 1.49 -0.03
C LEU A 84 0.85 0.30 0.92
N ILE A 85 1.86 0.33 1.77
CA ILE A 85 2.04 -0.63 2.85
C ILE A 85 1.30 -0.11 4.07
N PHE A 86 0.38 -0.90 4.61
CA PHE A 86 -0.48 -0.52 5.72
C PHE A 86 -0.29 -1.47 6.89
N ASN A 87 -0.25 -0.91 8.10
CA ASN A 87 -0.19 -1.70 9.33
C ASN A 87 -1.22 -1.19 10.35
N LEU A 88 -2.25 -2.00 10.57
CA LEU A 88 -3.32 -1.68 11.51
C LEU A 88 -2.80 -1.58 12.96
N LYS A 89 -1.91 -2.48 13.37
CA LYS A 89 -1.41 -2.54 14.77
C LYS A 89 -0.47 -1.38 15.06
N ARG A 90 0.40 -1.03 14.11
CA ARG A 90 1.32 0.11 14.23
C ARG A 90 0.61 1.46 14.06
N LYS A 91 -0.65 1.46 13.59
CA LYS A 91 -1.36 2.67 13.17
C LYS A 91 -0.54 3.51 12.19
N SER A 92 0.06 2.85 11.22
CA SER A 92 0.93 3.52 10.26
C SER A 92 0.72 3.00 8.84
N PHE A 93 1.13 3.82 7.88
CA PHE A 93 1.21 3.44 6.49
C PHE A 93 2.44 4.07 5.83
N GLN A 94 2.89 3.46 4.75
CA GLN A 94 4.03 3.90 3.97
C GLN A 94 3.68 3.80 2.49
N ILE A 95 4.08 4.81 1.71
CA ILE A 95 4.00 4.74 0.25
C ILE A 95 5.36 4.29 -0.27
N LEU A 96 5.39 3.13 -0.91
CA LEU A 96 6.58 2.58 -1.53
C LEU A 96 6.48 2.79 -3.04
N ASN A 97 7.56 3.32 -3.62
CA ASN A 97 7.72 3.41 -5.07
C ASN A 97 8.63 2.26 -5.49
N GLU A 98 8.15 1.33 -6.32
CA GLU A 98 9.06 0.38 -6.96
C GLU A 98 9.88 1.16 -8.01
N ALA A 99 11.21 1.09 -7.92
CA ALA A 99 12.07 1.67 -8.93
C ALA A 99 11.96 0.83 -10.21
N ASN A 100 11.65 1.48 -11.33
CA ASN A 100 11.69 0.87 -12.67
C ASN A 100 13.13 0.51 -13.07
#